data_AF-A0A246EJE5-F1
#
_entry.id   AF-A0A246EJE5-F1
#
_cell.length_a   1.000
_cell.length_b   1.000
_cell.length_c   1.000
_cell.angle_alpha   90.00
_cell.angle_beta   90.00
_cell.angle_gamma   90.00
#
_symmetry.space_group_name_H-M   'P 1'
#
loop_
_entity.id
_entity.type
_entity.pdbx_description
1 polymer ?
#
loop_
_entity_poly.entity_id
_entity_poly.type
_entity_poly.pdbx_seq_one_letter_code
_entity_poly.pdbx_strand_id
1 'polypeptide(L)'
;MAVMCLGKNDNEYYGTVKKFREDGTLEFSGQFYAGKMEGIYKEYYDSGKILKESHFSNDKENGEEKIYYENGAIKEKRFYINGKEEGKSLFYNKNGKLTKTEIYKNGVKQ
;
A
#
# COMPACT_ATOMS: atom_id res chain seq x y z
N MET A 1 19.51 4.28 1.25
CA MET A 1 18.56 4.22 2.39
C MET A 1 18.38 5.65 2.88
N ALA A 2 17.18 6.23 2.83
CA ALA A 2 16.99 7.63 3.25
C ALA A 2 15.78 7.83 4.15
N VAL A 3 16.04 8.59 5.22
CA VAL A 3 15.22 9.03 6.36
C VAL A 3 14.76 7.92 7.31
N MET A 4 15.59 7.68 8.33
CA MET A 4 15.19 7.05 9.59
C MET A 4 15.37 8.09 10.69
N CYS A 5 14.30 8.48 11.35
CA CYS A 5 14.42 9.04 12.70
C CYS A 5 14.68 7.85 13.63
N LEU A 6 15.94 7.57 13.92
CA LEU A 6 16.31 6.64 14.97
C LEU A 6 15.99 7.31 16.32
N GLY A 7 14.99 6.80 17.03
CA GLY A 7 14.80 7.13 18.44
C GLY A 7 16.05 6.69 19.20
N LYS A 8 16.59 7.55 20.06
CA LYS A 8 17.99 7.52 20.52
C LYS A 8 18.42 6.26 21.28
N ASN A 9 17.55 5.31 21.60
CA ASN A 9 17.87 4.16 22.48
C ASN A 9 17.30 2.79 22.07
N ASP A 10 16.38 2.69 21.10
CA ASP A 10 15.79 1.42 20.69
C ASP A 10 15.82 1.35 19.16
N ASN A 11 16.21 0.21 18.57
CA ASN A 11 16.29 -0.04 17.12
C ASN A 11 14.92 -0.01 16.40
N GLU A 12 13.99 0.79 16.89
CA GLU A 12 12.63 0.96 16.42
C GLU A 12 12.55 2.11 15.41
N TYR A 13 11.94 1.81 14.27
CA TYR A 13 11.72 2.80 13.22
C TYR A 13 10.47 3.65 13.52
N TYR A 14 10.64 4.97 13.43
CA TYR A 14 9.57 5.94 13.51
C TYR A 14 9.57 6.83 12.27
N GLY A 15 8.39 7.06 11.71
CA GLY A 15 8.18 7.96 10.57
C GLY A 15 8.17 7.23 9.23
N THR A 16 8.50 7.94 8.16
CA THR A 16 8.42 7.40 6.80
C THR A 16 9.76 6.83 6.36
N VAL A 17 9.79 5.53 6.11
CA VAL A 17 10.93 4.83 5.51
C VAL A 17 10.75 4.80 4.00
N LYS A 18 11.82 5.08 3.25
CA LYS A 18 11.84 5.02 1.78
C LYS A 18 12.93 4.09 1.28
N LYS A 19 12.58 3.24 0.31
CA LYS A 19 13.52 2.44 -0.47
C LYS A 19 13.61 2.98 -1.89
N PHE A 20 14.83 3.04 -2.39
CA PHE A 20 15.13 3.47 -3.75
C PHE A 20 15.78 2.32 -4.50
N ARG A 21 15.53 2.23 -5.80
CA ARG A 21 16.22 1.31 -6.72
C ARG A 21 17.68 1.75 -6.93
N GLU A 22 18.44 0.95 -7.66
CA GLU A 22 19.85 1.24 -7.99
C GLU A 22 20.01 2.54 -8.80
N ASP A 23 19.06 2.86 -9.66
CA ASP A 23 19.02 4.09 -10.47
C ASP A 23 18.59 5.34 -9.67
N GLY A 24 18.29 5.19 -8.37
CA GLY A 24 17.84 6.26 -7.49
C GLY A 24 16.35 6.57 -7.57
N THR A 25 15.56 5.85 -8.36
CA THR A 25 14.10 6.01 -8.38
C THR A 25 13.46 5.44 -7.11
N LEU A 26 12.38 6.06 -6.64
CA LEU A 26 11.66 5.60 -5.45
C LEU A 26 10.95 4.28 -5.75
N GLU A 27 11.21 3.24 -4.97
CA GLU A 27 10.63 1.90 -5.12
C GLU A 27 9.39 1.76 -4.24
N PHE A 28 9.52 2.07 -2.94
CA PHE A 28 8.41 2.12 -2.00
C PHE A 28 8.65 3.12 -0.88
N SER A 29 7.56 3.50 -0.21
CA SER A 29 7.60 4.22 1.06
C SER A 29 6.58 3.64 2.04
N GLY A 30 6.92 3.53 3.32
CA GLY A 30 6.02 3.05 4.37
C GLY A 30 6.12 3.89 5.63
N GLN A 31 5.00 4.06 6.34
CA GLN A 31 4.97 4.68 7.65
C GLN A 31 5.17 3.63 8.75
N PHE A 32 6.03 3.94 9.71
CA PHE A 32 6.36 3.08 10.82
C PHE A 32 6.18 3.81 12.16
N TYR A 33 5.76 3.05 13.16
CA TYR A 33 5.67 3.45 14.56
C TYR A 33 6.16 2.28 15.43
N ALA A 34 7.14 2.54 16.30
CA ALA A 34 7.74 1.53 17.16
C ALA A 34 8.21 0.27 16.39
N GLY A 35 8.83 0.48 15.22
CA GLY A 35 9.34 -0.60 14.37
C GLY A 35 8.29 -1.38 13.58
N LYS A 36 7.00 -1.10 13.76
CA LYS A 36 5.89 -1.73 13.02
C LYS A 36 5.35 -0.81 11.95
N MET A 37 4.87 -1.36 10.85
CA MET A 37 4.17 -0.61 9.82
C MET A 37 2.82 -0.14 10.36
N GLU A 38 2.65 1.17 10.37
CA GLU A 38 1.48 1.87 10.90
C GLU A 38 1.22 3.11 10.04
N GLY A 39 0.11 3.08 9.30
CA GLY A 39 -0.29 4.13 8.36
C GLY A 39 -0.16 3.71 6.90
N ILE A 40 0.28 4.64 6.04
CA ILE A 40 0.24 4.45 4.59
C ILE A 40 1.53 3.79 4.08
N TYR A 41 1.33 2.75 3.28
CA TYR A 41 2.35 2.12 2.46
C TYR A 41 2.08 2.42 0.98
N LYS A 42 3.12 2.77 0.22
CA LYS A 42 3.05 3.07 -1.20
C LYS A 42 4.15 2.37 -1.97
N GLU A 43 3.80 1.81 -3.12
CA GLU A 43 4.74 1.33 -4.13
C GLU A 43 4.65 2.20 -5.38
N TYR A 44 5.75 2.28 -6.11
CA TYR A 44 5.87 3.16 -7.26
C TYR A 44 6.37 2.42 -8.49
N TYR A 45 5.86 2.79 -9.65
CA TYR A 45 6.43 2.43 -10.94
C TYR A 45 7.83 3.05 -11.12
N ASP A 46 8.59 2.55 -12.08
CA ASP A 46 9.90 3.12 -12.45
C ASP A 46 9.78 4.57 -12.92
N SER A 47 8.61 4.95 -13.48
CA SER A 47 8.27 6.34 -13.82
C SER A 47 8.05 7.26 -12.59
N GLY A 48 8.08 6.71 -11.37
CA GLY A 48 7.83 7.44 -10.12
C GLY A 48 6.35 7.64 -9.79
N LYS A 49 5.43 7.17 -10.64
CA LYS A 49 3.99 7.20 -10.38
C LYS A 49 3.59 6.12 -9.38
N ILE A 50 2.53 6.36 -8.61
CA ILE A 50 2.03 5.38 -7.63
C ILE A 50 1.49 4.14 -8.38
N LEU A 51 1.96 2.98 -7.95
CA LEU A 51 1.48 1.65 -8.37
C LEU A 51 0.42 1.14 -7.39
N LYS A 52 0.71 1.21 -6.09
CA LYS A 52 -0.16 0.71 -5.02
C LYS A 52 -0.10 1.66 -3.82
N GLU A 53 -1.24 1.83 -3.16
CA GLU A 53 -1.39 2.50 -1.88
C GLU A 53 -2.24 1.62 -0.96
N SER A 54 -1.73 1.27 0.22
CA SER A 54 -2.42 0.42 1.19
C SER A 54 -2.30 0.98 2.60
N HIS A 55 -3.35 0.80 3.40
CA HIS A 55 -3.37 1.16 4.81
C HIS A 55 -2.94 -0.02 5.68
N PHE A 56 -2.02 0.24 6.60
CA PHE A 56 -1.52 -0.73 7.58
C PHE A 56 -1.80 -0.26 9.01
N SER A 57 -2.07 -1.22 9.89
CA SER A 57 -2.02 -1.04 11.33
C SER A 57 -1.43 -2.29 11.97
N ASN A 58 -0.44 -2.12 12.84
CA ASN A 58 0.29 -3.21 13.49
C ASN A 58 0.77 -4.29 12.51
N ASP A 59 1.48 -3.88 11.45
CA ASP A 59 2.03 -4.74 10.39
C ASP A 59 0.99 -5.50 9.54
N LYS A 60 -0.30 -5.17 9.67
CA LYS A 60 -1.37 -5.81 8.90
C LYS A 60 -2.11 -4.79 8.06
N GLU A 61 -2.47 -5.19 6.84
CA GLU A 61 -3.37 -4.42 6.00
C GLU A 61 -4.71 -4.23 6.73
N ASN A 62 -5.12 -2.99 6.91
CA ASN A 62 -6.29 -2.63 7.68
C ASN A 62 -6.86 -1.31 7.15
N GLY A 63 -7.72 -1.41 6.15
CA GLY A 63 -8.29 -0.28 5.44
C GLY A 63 -8.32 -0.48 3.93
N GLU A 64 -8.41 0.61 3.19
CA GLU A 64 -8.47 0.58 1.73
C GLU A 64 -7.11 0.20 1.12
N GLU A 65 -7.15 -0.57 0.05
CA GLU A 65 -6.04 -0.71 -0.89
C GLU A 65 -6.50 -0.20 -2.26
N LYS A 66 -5.64 0.60 -2.89
CA LYS A 66 -5.81 1.04 -4.28
C LYS A 66 -4.59 0.60 -5.09
N ILE A 67 -4.84 -0.06 -6.21
CA ILE A 67 -3.83 -0.34 -7.23
C ILE A 67 -4.17 0.50 -8.44
N TYR A 68 -3.15 1.06 -9.07
CA TYR A 68 -3.27 1.98 -10.19
C TYR A 68 -2.66 1.36 -11.44
N TYR A 69 -3.11 1.80 -12.60
CA TYR A 69 -2.34 1.70 -13.83
C TYR A 69 -1.33 2.85 -13.90
N GLU A 70 -0.29 2.71 -14.72
CA GLU A 70 0.74 3.75 -14.89
C GLU A 70 0.22 5.07 -15.51
N ASN A 71 -0.98 5.08 -16.10
CA ASN A 71 -1.65 6.32 -16.51
C ASN A 71 -2.33 7.05 -15.33
N GLY A 72 -2.28 6.50 -14.10
CA GLY A 72 -2.91 7.03 -12.90
C GLY A 72 -4.36 6.60 -12.70
N ALA A 73 -4.96 5.89 -13.66
CA ALA A 73 -6.31 5.35 -13.49
C ALA A 73 -6.30 4.23 -12.44
N ILE A 74 -7.34 4.16 -11.62
CA ILE A 74 -7.49 3.07 -10.65
C ILE A 74 -7.69 1.77 -11.41
N LYS A 75 -6.91 0.75 -11.05
CA LYS A 75 -7.00 -0.62 -11.54
C LYS A 75 -7.86 -1.45 -10.60
N GLU A 76 -7.59 -1.38 -9.30
CA GLU A 76 -8.28 -2.16 -8.27
C GLU A 76 -8.55 -1.30 -7.04
N LYS A 77 -9.71 -1.49 -6.42
CA LYS A 77 -10.00 -1.04 -5.05
C LYS A 77 -10.40 -2.24 -4.21
N ARG A 78 -9.76 -2.40 -3.07
CA ARG A 78 -10.04 -3.46 -2.09
C ARG A 78 -10.14 -2.87 -0.70
N PHE A 79 -10.63 -3.68 0.23
CA PHE A 79 -10.64 -3.33 1.64
C PHE A 79 -10.18 -4.52 2.46
N TYR A 80 -9.38 -4.27 3.48
CA TYR A 80 -8.80 -5.28 4.35
C TYR A 80 -9.14 -5.01 5.81
N ILE A 81 -9.40 -6.08 6.56
CA ILE A 81 -9.50 -6.07 8.02
C ILE A 81 -8.53 -7.11 8.56
N ASN A 82 -7.56 -6.66 9.37
CA ASN A 82 -6.55 -7.53 10.00
C ASN A 82 -5.82 -8.46 9.00
N GLY A 83 -5.45 -7.93 7.83
CA GLY A 83 -4.75 -8.66 6.77
C GLY A 83 -5.64 -9.59 5.94
N LYS A 84 -6.97 -9.51 6.08
CA LYS A 84 -7.92 -10.30 5.30
C LYS A 84 -8.81 -9.39 4.47
N GLU A 85 -8.94 -9.71 3.18
CA GLU A 85 -9.84 -8.98 2.29
C GLU A 85 -11.30 -9.13 2.76
N GLU A 86 -12.01 -8.01 2.81
CA GLU A 86 -13.36 -7.92 3.37
C GLU A 86 -14.21 -6.95 2.54
N GLY A 87 -15.41 -7.37 2.19
CA GLY A 87 -16.37 -6.54 1.45
C GLY A 87 -16.15 -6.57 -0.06
N LYS A 88 -16.46 -5.46 -0.74
CA LYS A 88 -16.47 -5.39 -2.20
C LYS A 88 -15.09 -5.02 -2.74
N SER A 89 -14.62 -5.81 -3.69
CA SER A 89 -13.42 -5.53 -4.47
C SER A 89 -13.82 -5.16 -5.89
N LEU A 90 -13.35 -4.00 -6.34
CA LEU A 90 -13.76 -3.38 -7.59
C LEU A 90 -12.58 -3.34 -8.56
N PHE A 91 -12.78 -3.82 -9.77
CA PHE A 91 -11.75 -3.89 -10.81
C PHE A 91 -12.15 -3.04 -12.01
N TYR A 92 -11.23 -2.22 -12.48
CA TYR A 92 -11.46 -1.25 -13.54
C TYR A 92 -10.46 -1.48 -14.68
N ASN A 93 -10.85 -1.11 -15.90
CA ASN A 93 -9.90 -1.03 -17.01
C ASN A 93 -9.13 0.31 -17.01
N LYS A 94 -8.17 0.45 -17.94
CA LYS A 94 -7.33 1.66 -18.06
C LYS A 94 -8.12 2.97 -18.32
N ASN A 95 -9.37 2.87 -18.76
CA ASN A 95 -10.26 4.01 -19.01
C ASN A 95 -11.17 4.31 -17.80
N GLY A 96 -10.98 3.63 -16.67
CA GLY A 96 -11.78 3.82 -15.46
C GLY A 96 -13.16 3.14 -15.49
N LYS A 97 -13.47 2.32 -16.50
CA LYS A 97 -14.74 1.57 -16.55
C LYS A 97 -14.65 0.37 -15.61
N LEU A 98 -15.63 0.22 -14.72
CA LEU A 98 -15.78 -0.95 -13.87
C LEU A 98 -16.01 -2.19 -14.75
N THR A 99 -15.17 -3.20 -14.55
CA THR A 99 -15.18 -4.46 -15.32
C THR A 99 -15.64 -5.64 -14.49
N LYS A 100 -15.41 -5.61 -13.18
CA LYS A 100 -15.69 -6.72 -12.29
C LYS A 100 -15.88 -6.21 -10.86
N THR A 101 -16.80 -6.84 -10.15
CA THR A 101 -16.99 -6.70 -8.71
C THR A 101 -16.92 -8.09 -8.10
N GLU A 102 -16.13 -8.24 -7.04
CA GLU A 102 -16.06 -9.45 -6.22
C GLU A 102 -16.42 -9.11 -4.78
N ILE A 103 -16.93 -10.10 -4.04
CA ILE A 103 -17.24 -9.94 -2.61
C ILE A 103 -16.37 -10.92 -1.85
N TYR A 104 -15.70 -10.43 -0.82
CA TYR A 104 -14.86 -11.22 0.07
C TYR A 104 -15.40 -11.13 1.49
N LYS A 105 -15.24 -12.23 2.23
CA LYS A 105 -15.47 -12.27 3.67
C LYS A 105 -14.36 -13.09 4.31
N ASN A 106 -13.66 -12.50 5.27
CA ASN A 106 -12.51 -13.09 5.95
C ASN A 106 -11.46 -13.64 4.96
N GLY A 107 -11.21 -12.94 3.86
CA GLY A 107 -10.26 -13.32 2.82
C GLY A 107 -10.76 -14.40 1.86
N VAL A 108 -12.01 -14.84 1.98
CA VAL A 108 -12.61 -15.85 1.09
C VAL A 108 -13.58 -15.18 0.14
N LYS A 109 -13.37 -15.38 -1.16
CA LYS A 109 -14.30 -14.95 -2.20
C LYS A 109 -15.64 -15.66 -2.05
N GLN A 110 -16.73 -14.90 -2.09
CA GLN A 110 -18.11 -15.38 -2.01
C GLN A 110 -18.68 -15.66 -3.40
#